data_AF-A0A0E0Q507-F1
#
_entry.id   AF-A0A0E0Q507-F1
#
_cell.length_a   1.000
_cell.length_b   1.000
_cell.length_c   1.000
_cell.angle_alpha   90.00
_cell.angle_beta   90.00
_cell.angle_gamma   90.00
#
_symmetry.space_group_name_H-M   'P 1'
#
loop_
_entity.id
_entity.type
_entity.pdbx_description
1 polymer ?
#
loop_
_entity_poly.entity_id
_entity_poly.type
_entity_poly.pdbx_seq_one_letter_code
_entity_poly.pdbx_strand_id
1 'polypeptide(L)'
;MAKSRPPKRILESYTIKGSDKVIKPGDCVLMRASDTSKPPYVARVEAIEAAGSRGTNVRVRVRWYYRPEESMGGRRPFHGAKEVFLSDHYDVQSADTIEGKCNVHSFRSYTKLDSVNAEDFFCRFEYKSATGSFVPDRIAVFHPSCIGMTIKDAKKLEHFFCQSCTAENGKMAENSHEATAQSEEKVESKRRRR
;
A
#
# COMPACT_ATOMS: atom_id res chain seq x y z
N MET A 1 -28.75 37.50 4.03
CA MET A 1 -28.78 36.73 2.75
C MET A 1 -27.64 35.71 2.78
N ALA A 2 -27.96 34.42 2.78
CA ALA A 2 -26.94 33.37 2.65
C ALA A 2 -26.44 33.35 1.20
N LYS A 3 -25.18 33.72 0.96
CA LYS A 3 -24.57 33.61 -0.37
C LYS A 3 -24.52 32.12 -0.73
N SER A 4 -25.20 31.73 -1.82
CA SER A 4 -25.15 30.36 -2.33
C SER A 4 -23.69 30.00 -2.64
N ARG A 5 -23.25 28.85 -2.12
CA ARG A 5 -21.88 28.37 -2.33
C ARG A 5 -21.75 27.99 -3.82
N PRO A 6 -20.77 28.52 -4.56
CA PRO A 6 -20.62 28.19 -5.98
C PRO A 6 -20.44 26.66 -6.15
N PRO A 7 -20.92 26.09 -7.26
CA PRO A 7 -20.86 24.65 -7.49
C PRO A 7 -19.40 24.17 -7.49
N LYS A 8 -19.13 23.10 -6.74
CA LYS A 8 -17.82 22.45 -6.71
C LYS A 8 -17.61 21.74 -8.06
N ARG A 9 -16.47 22.00 -8.71
CA ARG A 9 -16.08 21.31 -9.95
C ARG A 9 -15.04 20.25 -9.64
N ILE A 10 -15.29 19.01 -10.04
CA ILE A 10 -14.32 17.91 -9.96
C ILE A 10 -13.28 18.10 -11.07
N LEU A 11 -12.00 17.94 -10.74
CA LEU A 11 -10.88 18.01 -11.67
C LEU A 11 -10.30 16.61 -11.89
N GLU A 12 -9.91 16.30 -13.12
CA GLU A 12 -9.23 15.05 -13.47
C GLU A 12 -7.75 15.05 -13.06
N SER A 13 -7.14 16.25 -13.00
CA SER A 13 -5.74 16.42 -12.64
C SER A 13 -5.45 17.78 -12.03
N TYR A 14 -4.30 17.90 -11.36
CA TYR A 14 -3.76 19.15 -10.84
C TYR A 14 -2.24 19.19 -11.00
N THR A 15 -1.69 20.31 -11.45
CA THR A 15 -0.24 20.53 -11.48
C THR A 15 0.19 21.11 -10.14
N ILE A 16 1.14 20.45 -9.47
CA ILE A 16 1.66 20.90 -8.18
C ILE A 16 2.30 22.29 -8.37
N LYS A 17 1.91 23.26 -7.55
CA LYS A 17 2.46 24.63 -7.63
C LYS A 17 3.98 24.60 -7.44
N GLY A 18 4.70 25.27 -8.34
CA GLY A 18 6.17 25.32 -8.30
C GLY A 18 6.85 24.05 -8.82
N SER A 19 6.10 23.12 -9.43
CA SER A 19 6.62 21.92 -10.08
C SER A 19 5.93 21.68 -11.41
N ASP A 20 6.56 20.89 -12.28
CA ASP A 20 6.01 20.32 -13.51
C ASP A 20 5.21 19.02 -13.28
N LYS A 21 5.20 18.50 -12.05
CA LYS A 21 4.52 17.24 -11.69
C LYS A 21 3.00 17.41 -11.64
N VAL A 22 2.31 16.54 -12.37
CA VAL A 22 0.85 16.46 -12.41
C VAL A 22 0.35 15.28 -11.58
N ILE A 23 -0.63 15.55 -10.70
CA ILE A 23 -1.34 14.55 -9.90
C ILE A 23 -2.74 14.29 -10.43
N LYS A 24 -3.23 13.06 -10.24
CA LYS A 24 -4.57 12.57 -10.59
C LYS A 24 -5.16 11.76 -9.43
N PRO A 25 -6.49 11.55 -9.38
CA PRO A 25 -7.07 10.55 -8.48
C PRO A 25 -6.38 9.18 -8.63
N GLY A 26 -6.09 8.54 -7.51
CA GLY A 26 -5.30 7.30 -7.42
C GLY A 26 -3.81 7.50 -7.16
N ASP A 27 -3.24 8.68 -7.49
CA ASP A 27 -1.83 8.97 -7.20
C ASP A 27 -1.58 9.04 -5.69
N CYS A 28 -0.35 8.69 -5.29
CA CYS A 28 0.14 8.93 -3.94
C CYS A 28 1.01 10.19 -3.90
N VAL A 29 0.87 10.95 -2.82
CA VAL A 29 1.53 12.25 -2.64
C VAL A 29 2.15 12.37 -1.26
N LEU A 30 3.20 13.18 -1.18
CA LEU A 30 3.76 13.71 0.05
C LEU A 30 3.10 15.04 0.37
N MET A 31 2.59 15.16 1.59
CA MET A 31 1.92 16.35 2.08
C MET A 31 2.67 16.90 3.28
N ARG A 32 2.84 18.22 3.32
CA ARG A 32 3.53 18.93 4.39
C ARG A 32 2.91 18.58 5.75
N ALA A 33 3.75 18.16 6.69
CA ALA A 33 3.32 17.95 8.07
C ALA A 33 3.01 19.28 8.75
N SER A 34 2.04 19.29 9.68
CA SER A 34 1.74 20.48 10.49
C SER A 34 2.91 20.86 11.40
N ASP A 35 3.65 19.86 11.85
CA ASP A 35 4.90 19.98 12.59
C ASP A 35 6.08 19.73 11.64
N THR A 36 6.89 20.77 11.40
CA THR A 36 8.02 20.73 10.46
C THR A 36 9.17 19.83 10.93
N SER A 37 9.17 19.38 12.19
CA SER A 37 10.13 18.39 12.67
C SER A 37 9.79 16.96 12.22
N LYS A 38 8.55 16.74 11.76
CA LYS A 38 8.07 15.44 11.30
C LYS A 38 8.27 15.28 9.79
N PRO A 39 8.47 14.04 9.32
CA PRO A 39 8.50 13.78 7.89
C PRO A 39 7.15 14.12 7.25
N PRO A 40 7.11 14.42 5.93
CA PRO A 40 5.87 14.62 5.21
C PRO A 40 4.93 13.41 5.35
N TYR A 41 3.63 13.71 5.45
CA TYR A 41 2.57 12.72 5.45
C TYR A 41 2.44 12.09 4.07
N VAL A 42 2.07 10.80 4.05
CA VAL A 42 1.82 10.07 2.81
C VAL A 42 0.31 9.94 2.65
N ALA A 43 -0.21 10.26 1.46
CA ALA A 43 -1.64 10.19 1.20
C ALA A 43 -1.93 9.68 -0.20
N ARG A 44 -3.06 8.98 -0.37
CA ARG A 44 -3.64 8.68 -1.68
C ARG A 44 -4.65 9.76 -2.03
N VAL A 45 -4.57 10.31 -3.23
CA VAL A 45 -5.55 11.27 -3.75
C VAL A 45 -6.80 10.50 -4.17
N GLU A 46 -7.93 10.80 -3.54
CA GLU A 46 -9.23 10.17 -3.87
C GLU A 46 -10.03 11.03 -4.87
N ALA A 47 -9.99 12.36 -4.72
CA ALA A 47 -10.62 13.29 -5.65
C ALA A 47 -9.95 14.67 -5.58
N ILE A 48 -10.04 15.43 -6.67
CA ILE A 48 -9.55 16.80 -6.75
C ILE A 48 -10.75 17.71 -7.04
N GLU A 49 -10.94 18.74 -6.22
CA GLU A 49 -12.06 19.67 -6.32
C GLU A 49 -11.55 21.11 -6.45
N ALA A 50 -12.04 21.85 -7.45
CA ALA A 50 -11.90 23.30 -7.48
C ALA A 50 -13.02 23.95 -6.64
N ALA A 51 -12.64 24.77 -5.66
CA ALA A 51 -13.55 25.58 -4.86
C ALA A 51 -13.44 27.07 -5.24
N GLY A 52 -14.57 27.77 -5.17
CA GLY A 52 -14.67 29.22 -5.43
C GLY A 52 -15.06 29.57 -6.87
N SER A 53 -15.46 30.83 -7.07
CA SER A 53 -16.04 31.35 -8.32
C SER A 53 -15.11 31.35 -9.54
N ARG A 54 -13.82 31.07 -9.37
CA ARG A 54 -12.81 30.99 -10.44
C ARG A 54 -11.90 29.76 -10.37
N GLY A 55 -12.18 28.81 -9.47
CA GLY A 55 -11.34 27.63 -9.28
C GLY A 55 -9.92 27.91 -8.74
N THR A 56 -9.73 29.05 -8.08
CA THR A 56 -8.43 29.47 -7.53
C THR A 56 -8.00 28.64 -6.32
N ASN A 57 -8.95 28.04 -5.60
CA ASN A 57 -8.69 27.27 -4.39
C ASN A 57 -8.95 25.80 -4.68
N VAL A 58 -7.90 25.06 -5.02
CA VAL A 58 -8.00 23.62 -5.26
C VAL A 58 -7.85 22.88 -3.92
N ARG A 59 -8.76 21.94 -3.68
CA ARG A 59 -8.72 21.02 -2.54
C ARG A 59 -8.64 19.60 -3.03
N VAL A 60 -8.00 18.76 -2.24
CA VAL A 60 -7.88 17.32 -2.51
C VAL A 60 -8.58 16.56 -1.40
N ARG A 61 -9.47 15.64 -1.78
CA ARG A 61 -9.94 14.60 -0.87
C ARG A 61 -8.86 13.52 -0.86
N VAL A 62 -8.41 13.16 0.32
CA VAL A 62 -7.29 12.24 0.51
C VAL A 62 -7.68 11.10 1.43
N ARG A 63 -6.97 9.98 1.28
CA ARG A 63 -6.98 8.86 2.20
C ARG A 63 -5.57 8.70 2.77
N TRP A 64 -5.44 8.78 4.09
CA TRP A 64 -4.14 8.83 4.74
C TRP A 64 -3.46 7.46 4.78
N TYR A 65 -2.16 7.47 4.53
CA TYR A 65 -1.28 6.40 4.93
C TYR A 65 -0.61 6.75 6.26
N TYR A 66 -0.61 5.80 7.20
CA TYR A 66 0.05 5.96 8.50
C TYR A 66 1.41 5.29 8.47
N ARG A 67 2.44 5.97 8.97
CA ARG A 67 3.73 5.34 9.27
C ARG A 67 3.59 4.46 10.52
N PRO A 68 4.41 3.40 10.67
CA PRO A 68 4.45 2.58 11.87
C PRO A 68 4.45 3.36 13.20
N GLU A 69 5.19 4.45 13.25
CA GLU A 69 5.39 5.37 14.36
C GLU A 69 4.13 6.16 14.72
N GLU A 70 3.25 6.34 13.75
CA GLU A 70 1.98 7.07 13.89
C GLU A 70 0.82 6.15 14.29
N SER A 71 1.02 4.83 14.23
CA SER A 71 0.03 3.85 14.64
C SER A 71 -0.07 3.75 16.17
N MET A 72 -1.25 3.39 16.68
CA MET A 72 -1.47 3.23 18.14
C MET A 72 -0.52 2.22 18.79
N GLY A 73 -0.10 1.19 18.04
CA GLY A 73 0.83 0.16 18.51
C GLY A 73 2.30 0.49 18.32
N GLY A 74 2.63 1.62 17.69
CA GLY A 74 3.98 2.04 17.36
C GLY A 74 4.72 1.12 16.37
N ARG A 75 5.98 1.47 16.09
CA ARG A 75 6.85 0.65 15.23
C ARG A 75 7.22 -0.67 15.91
N ARG A 76 7.11 -1.77 15.17
CA ARG A 76 7.50 -3.12 15.57
C ARG A 76 8.72 -3.59 14.77
N PRO A 77 9.48 -4.60 15.25
CA PRO A 77 10.71 -5.08 14.59
C PRO A 77 10.50 -5.58 13.15
N PHE A 78 9.31 -6.10 12.83
CA PHE A 78 9.01 -6.59 11.48
C PHE A 78 8.55 -5.50 10.51
N HIS A 79 8.37 -4.24 10.97
CA HIS A 79 7.98 -3.15 10.10
C HIS A 79 9.17 -2.64 9.29
N GLY A 80 9.01 -2.55 7.96
CA GLY A 80 10.04 -2.04 7.07
C GLY A 80 10.26 -0.53 7.22
N ALA A 81 11.45 -0.04 6.87
CA ALA A 81 11.79 1.38 6.96
C ALA A 81 10.91 2.27 6.05
N LYS A 82 10.48 1.74 4.91
CA LYS A 82 9.62 2.42 3.92
C LYS A 82 8.16 1.95 3.99
N GLU A 83 7.78 1.27 5.08
CA GLU A 83 6.43 0.75 5.26
C GLU A 83 5.46 1.86 5.66
N VAL A 84 4.26 1.84 5.08
CA VAL A 84 3.12 2.66 5.46
C VAL A 84 1.83 1.83 5.41
N PHE A 85 0.80 2.25 6.16
CA PHE A 85 -0.45 1.52 6.31
C PHE A 85 -1.62 2.31 5.73
N LEU A 86 -2.37 1.71 4.81
CA LEU A 86 -3.53 2.37 4.21
C LEU A 86 -4.66 2.47 5.24
N SER A 87 -4.94 3.66 5.76
CA SER A 87 -5.94 3.82 6.80
C SER A 87 -7.37 3.92 6.26
N ASP A 88 -8.39 3.87 7.12
CA ASP A 88 -9.75 4.32 6.83
C ASP A 88 -9.99 5.81 7.13
N HIS A 89 -8.93 6.58 7.39
CA HIS A 89 -8.99 8.01 7.66
C HIS A 89 -8.98 8.80 6.34
N TYR A 90 -10.10 9.46 6.05
CA TYR A 90 -10.25 10.38 4.93
C TYR A 90 -10.31 11.83 5.41
N ASP A 91 -9.75 12.73 4.61
CA ASP A 91 -9.79 14.16 4.90
C ASP A 91 -9.84 15.00 3.61
N VAL A 92 -10.06 16.30 3.74
CA VAL A 92 -10.00 17.28 2.65
C VAL A 92 -8.96 18.35 2.98
N GLN A 93 -7.89 18.39 2.19
CA GLN A 93 -6.77 19.31 2.38
C GLN A 93 -6.64 20.29 1.21
N SER A 94 -5.94 21.41 1.45
CA SER A 94 -5.55 22.31 0.35
C SER A 94 -4.53 21.61 -0.54
N ALA A 95 -4.67 21.74 -1.86
CA ALA A 95 -3.67 21.20 -2.80
C ALA A 95 -2.29 21.88 -2.64
N ASP A 96 -2.23 23.03 -1.98
CA ASP A 96 -0.98 23.75 -1.68
C ASP A 96 -0.12 23.06 -0.61
N THR A 97 -0.69 22.10 0.12
CA THR A 97 0.07 21.30 1.09
C THR A 97 0.84 20.15 0.44
N ILE A 98 0.64 19.89 -0.86
CA ILE A 98 1.31 18.83 -1.59
C ILE A 98 2.73 19.27 -1.95
N GLU A 99 3.72 18.51 -1.51
CA GLU A 99 5.15 18.79 -1.75
C GLU A 99 5.69 17.98 -2.93
N GLY A 100 5.07 16.83 -3.25
CA GLY A 100 5.49 16.00 -4.37
C GLY A 100 4.67 14.73 -4.54
N LYS A 101 4.92 14.00 -5.63
CA LYS A 101 4.42 12.64 -5.84
C LYS A 101 5.31 11.62 -5.15
N CYS A 102 4.72 10.53 -4.69
CA CYS A 102 5.42 9.35 -4.23
C CYS A 102 4.76 8.06 -4.74
N ASN A 103 5.44 6.93 -4.56
CA ASN A 103 4.92 5.63 -4.94
C ASN A 103 4.64 4.82 -3.67
N VAL A 104 3.44 4.26 -3.56
CA VAL A 104 3.14 3.25 -2.54
C VAL A 104 2.87 1.93 -3.24
N HIS A 105 3.87 1.05 -3.22
CA HIS A 105 3.84 -0.24 -3.89
C HIS A 105 3.10 -1.29 -3.05
N SER A 106 2.59 -2.33 -3.71
CA SER A 106 2.30 -3.58 -3.01
C SER A 106 3.62 -4.15 -2.45
N PHE A 107 3.57 -4.90 -1.35
CA PHE A 107 4.78 -5.54 -0.81
C PHE A 107 5.48 -6.42 -1.85
N ARG A 108 4.72 -7.18 -2.65
CA ARG A 108 5.27 -8.03 -3.72
C ARG A 108 5.98 -7.23 -4.82
N SER A 109 5.44 -6.07 -5.19
CA SER A 109 6.07 -5.21 -6.20
C SER A 109 7.32 -4.54 -5.63
N TYR A 110 7.25 -4.07 -4.39
CA TYR A 110 8.36 -3.42 -3.70
C TYR A 110 9.57 -4.34 -3.56
N THR A 111 9.36 -5.62 -3.20
CA THR A 111 10.46 -6.61 -3.08
C THR A 111 11.17 -6.92 -4.40
N LYS A 112 10.63 -6.49 -5.53
CA LYS A 112 11.18 -6.70 -6.87
C LYS A 112 11.86 -5.45 -7.45
N LEU A 113 11.89 -4.34 -6.71
CA LEU A 113 12.58 -3.14 -7.17
C LEU A 113 14.09 -3.37 -7.15
N ASP A 114 14.78 -3.00 -8.23
CA ASP A 114 16.24 -3.06 -8.32
C ASP A 114 16.91 -2.11 -7.32
N SER A 115 16.28 -0.95 -7.09
CA SER A 115 16.67 0.04 -6.10
C SER A 115 15.44 0.74 -5.50
N VAL A 116 15.56 1.16 -4.25
CA VAL A 116 14.51 1.86 -3.51
C VAL A 116 14.87 3.33 -3.40
N ASN A 117 14.06 4.21 -3.96
CA ASN A 117 14.27 5.65 -3.89
C ASN A 117 13.70 6.28 -2.60
N ALA A 118 13.94 7.57 -2.41
CA ALA A 118 13.41 8.31 -1.26
C ALA A 118 11.87 8.37 -1.28
N GLU A 119 11.25 8.34 -2.46
CA GLU A 119 9.82 8.45 -2.68
C GLU A 119 9.11 7.09 -2.82
N ASP A 120 9.84 5.98 -2.73
CA ASP A 120 9.27 4.63 -2.80
C ASP A 120 8.89 4.11 -1.41
N PHE A 121 7.62 3.81 -1.22
CA PHE A 121 7.05 3.20 -0.03
C PHE A 121 6.38 1.88 -0.38
N PHE A 122 6.02 1.09 0.64
CA PHE A 122 5.17 -0.06 0.42
C PHE A 122 4.09 -0.18 1.49
N CYS A 123 2.99 -0.81 1.09
CA CYS A 123 1.87 -1.10 1.96
C CYS A 123 1.47 -2.57 1.83
N ARG A 124 1.26 -3.24 2.97
CA ARG A 124 0.73 -4.60 3.06
C ARG A 124 -0.43 -4.76 4.05
N PHE A 125 -0.76 -3.68 4.75
CA PHE A 125 -1.85 -3.67 5.72
C PHE A 125 -2.80 -2.51 5.48
N GLU A 126 -4.08 -2.77 5.69
CA GLU A 126 -5.01 -1.71 6.05
C GLU A 126 -4.96 -1.45 7.55
N TYR A 127 -5.21 -0.20 7.93
CA TYR A 127 -5.21 0.26 9.32
C TYR A 127 -6.55 0.92 9.67
N LYS A 128 -7.15 0.53 10.78
CA LYS A 128 -8.38 1.15 11.31
C LYS A 128 -8.00 2.24 12.30
N SER A 129 -8.03 3.51 11.88
CA SER A 129 -7.47 4.62 12.65
C SER A 129 -8.17 4.85 13.98
N ALA A 130 -9.45 4.47 14.10
CA ALA A 130 -10.22 4.59 15.33
C ALA A 130 -9.91 3.49 16.36
N THR A 131 -9.59 2.26 15.91
CA THR A 131 -9.43 1.10 16.80
C THR A 131 -7.98 0.62 16.93
N GLY A 132 -7.09 1.06 16.04
CA GLY A 132 -5.72 0.58 15.95
C GLY A 132 -5.58 -0.81 15.32
N SER A 133 -6.67 -1.38 14.78
CA SER A 133 -6.67 -2.73 14.22
C SER A 133 -6.07 -2.78 12.80
N PHE A 134 -5.49 -3.92 12.44
CA PHE A 134 -4.89 -4.15 11.13
C PHE A 134 -5.66 -5.21 10.34
N VAL A 135 -5.64 -5.07 9.00
CA VAL A 135 -6.14 -6.09 8.07
C VAL A 135 -5.05 -6.41 7.04
N PRO A 136 -4.62 -7.68 6.91
CA PRO A 136 -5.00 -8.82 7.76
C PRO A 136 -4.54 -8.66 9.21
N ASP A 137 -5.25 -9.29 10.14
CA ASP A 137 -5.01 -9.24 11.59
C ASP A 137 -3.84 -10.14 12.03
N ARG A 138 -3.54 -11.18 11.23
CA ARG A 138 -2.45 -12.13 11.47
C ARG A 138 -1.59 -12.27 10.23
N ILE A 139 -0.28 -12.22 10.44
CA ILE A 139 0.72 -12.60 9.44
C ILE A 139 1.75 -13.51 10.09
N ALA A 140 2.18 -14.54 9.35
CA ALA A 140 3.27 -15.41 9.79
C ALA A 140 4.60 -14.75 9.40
N VAL A 141 5.47 -14.53 10.39
CA VAL A 141 6.81 -13.98 10.19
C VAL A 141 7.80 -14.94 10.83
N PHE A 142 8.76 -15.42 10.03
CA PHE A 142 9.80 -16.33 10.49
C PHE A 142 11.15 -15.66 10.27
N HIS A 143 11.81 -15.26 11.37
CA HIS A 143 13.22 -14.89 11.27
C HIS A 143 14.03 -16.17 11.08
N PRO A 144 14.93 -16.24 10.08
CA PRO A 144 15.78 -17.41 9.88
C PRO A 144 16.46 -17.86 11.18
N SER A 145 17.00 -16.90 11.95
CA SER A 145 17.66 -17.17 13.23
C SER A 145 16.74 -17.80 14.29
N CYS A 146 15.46 -17.44 14.35
CA CYS A 146 14.50 -18.00 15.31
C CYS A 146 14.11 -19.44 14.99
N ILE A 147 14.30 -19.90 13.74
CA ILE A 147 13.99 -21.26 13.30
C ILE A 147 15.26 -22.07 13.02
N GLY A 148 16.40 -21.65 13.56
CA GLY A 148 17.68 -22.37 13.44
C GLY A 148 18.29 -22.35 12.03
N MET A 149 17.98 -21.33 11.23
CA MET A 149 18.45 -21.19 9.85
C MET A 149 19.29 -19.91 9.67
N THR A 150 20.30 -19.94 8.80
CA THR A 150 21.04 -18.72 8.45
C THR A 150 20.31 -17.93 7.37
N ILE A 151 20.60 -16.64 7.23
CA ILE A 151 20.04 -15.82 6.12
C ILE A 151 20.49 -16.38 4.76
N LYS A 152 21.72 -16.92 4.67
CA LYS A 152 22.24 -17.50 3.42
C LYS A 152 21.44 -18.74 3.02
N ASP A 153 21.07 -19.57 3.99
CA ASP A 153 20.30 -20.79 3.74
C ASP A 153 18.84 -20.45 3.43
N ALA A 154 18.27 -19.48 4.15
CA ALA A 154 16.91 -18.97 3.88
C ALA A 154 16.73 -18.52 2.43
N LYS A 155 17.75 -17.89 1.84
CA LYS A 155 17.73 -17.41 0.45
C LYS A 155 17.82 -18.53 -0.59
N LYS A 156 18.24 -19.74 -0.21
CA LYS A 156 18.35 -20.90 -1.11
C LYS A 156 17.09 -21.77 -1.11
N LEU A 157 16.15 -21.49 -0.21
CA LEU A 157 14.90 -22.24 -0.15
C LEU A 157 14.00 -21.86 -1.34
N GLU A 158 13.61 -22.87 -2.13
CA GLU A 158 12.53 -22.73 -3.11
C GLU A 158 11.16 -22.77 -2.43
N HIS A 159 11.01 -23.67 -1.45
CA HIS A 159 9.80 -23.85 -0.66
C HIS A 159 10.15 -23.87 0.82
N PHE A 160 9.34 -23.19 1.63
CA PHE A 160 9.47 -23.17 3.09
C PHE A 160 8.17 -23.66 3.72
N PHE A 161 8.29 -24.65 4.60
CA PHE A 161 7.20 -25.14 5.45
C PHE A 161 7.60 -24.89 6.91
N CYS A 162 6.71 -24.28 7.69
CA CYS A 162 6.95 -24.12 9.12
C CYS A 162 6.89 -25.48 9.83
N GLN A 163 7.49 -25.56 11.01
CA GLN A 163 7.57 -26.81 11.78
C GLN A 163 6.21 -27.48 12.00
N SER A 164 5.14 -26.69 12.20
CA SER A 164 3.78 -27.23 12.33
C SER A 164 3.30 -27.89 11.05
N CYS A 165 3.50 -27.28 9.88
CA CYS A 165 3.09 -27.85 8.60
C CYS A 165 3.93 -29.08 8.21
N THR A 166 5.23 -29.08 8.54
CA THR A 166 6.09 -30.25 8.32
C THR A 166 5.62 -31.46 9.13
N ALA A 167 5.17 -31.25 10.38
CA ALA A 167 4.65 -32.31 11.24
C ALA A 167 3.31 -32.89 10.75
N GLU A 168 2.46 -32.06 10.12
CA GLU A 168 1.17 -32.50 9.57
C GLU A 168 1.33 -33.32 8.27
N ASN A 169 2.28 -32.94 7.40
CA ASN A 169 2.59 -33.70 6.18
C ASN A 169 3.38 -34.99 6.43
N GLY A 170 3.87 -35.25 7.65
CA GLY A 170 4.56 -36.48 8.03
C GLY A 170 3.70 -37.76 7.97
N LYS A 171 2.42 -37.67 7.58
CA LYS A 171 1.54 -38.82 7.34
C LYS A 171 1.30 -39.17 5.87
N MET A 172 1.81 -38.38 4.91
CA MET A 172 1.65 -38.65 3.48
C MET A 172 2.89 -38.21 2.70
N ALA A 173 4.03 -38.87 2.91
CA ALA A 173 5.18 -38.72 2.00
C ALA A 173 6.09 -39.97 2.03
N GLU A 174 5.51 -41.16 1.89
CA GLU A 174 6.19 -42.34 1.34
C GLU A 174 5.34 -42.90 0.20
N ASN A 175 5.29 -42.19 -0.92
CA ASN A 175 5.28 -42.80 -2.27
C ASN A 175 5.29 -41.71 -3.36
N SER A 176 6.50 -41.47 -3.86
CA SER A 176 6.91 -41.67 -5.24
C SER A 176 6.36 -40.81 -6.40
N HIS A 177 7.33 -40.51 -7.27
CA HIS A 177 7.30 -40.22 -8.71
C HIS A 177 6.99 -38.80 -9.23
N GLU A 178 8.09 -38.16 -9.64
CA GLU A 178 8.45 -37.88 -11.04
C GLU A 178 7.64 -36.84 -11.83
N ALA A 179 8.42 -35.92 -12.42
CA ALA A 179 7.97 -34.81 -13.22
C ALA A 179 7.11 -35.26 -14.42
N THR A 180 6.04 -34.52 -14.71
CA THR A 180 5.60 -34.35 -16.09
C THR A 180 4.99 -32.96 -16.28
N ALA A 181 5.63 -32.18 -17.14
CA ALA A 181 5.07 -30.96 -17.71
C ALA A 181 3.93 -31.33 -18.67
N GLN A 182 2.75 -30.70 -18.51
CA GLN A 182 1.77 -30.61 -19.59
C GLN A 182 1.07 -29.26 -19.59
N SER A 183 0.82 -28.83 -20.83
CA SER A 183 0.47 -27.53 -21.39
C SER A 183 -0.94 -27.05 -21.06
N GLU A 184 -1.09 -25.72 -21.12
CA GLU A 184 -2.38 -25.02 -21.18
C GLU A 184 -3.16 -25.40 -22.44
N GLU A 185 -4.42 -25.84 -22.28
CA GLU A 185 -5.38 -25.90 -23.38
C GLU A 185 -6.66 -25.11 -23.02
N LYS A 186 -7.06 -24.31 -24.00
CA LYS A 186 -8.04 -23.23 -23.99
C LYS A 186 -9.46 -23.80 -24.05
N VAL A 187 -10.31 -23.51 -23.07
CA VAL A 187 -11.73 -23.93 -23.12
C VAL A 187 -12.59 -22.88 -23.82
N GLU A 188 -13.08 -23.26 -25.01
CA GLU A 188 -14.10 -22.56 -25.77
C GLU A 188 -15.50 -22.81 -25.18
N SER A 189 -16.32 -21.76 -25.17
CA SER A 189 -17.67 -21.73 -24.61
C SER A 189 -18.73 -22.08 -25.66
N LYS A 190 -19.53 -23.13 -25.44
CA LYS A 190 -20.77 -23.38 -26.20
C LYS A 190 -21.94 -23.81 -25.30
N ARG A 191 -22.92 -22.89 -25.25
CA ARG A 191 -24.38 -23.05 -25.28
C ARG A 191 -25.03 -24.27 -24.60
N ARG A 192 -25.99 -23.98 -23.71
CA ARG A 192 -27.16 -24.84 -23.49
C ARG A 192 -28.46 -24.02 -23.57
N ARG A 193 -29.26 -24.31 -24.58
CA ARG A 193 -30.71 -24.02 -24.65
C ARG A 193 -31.45 -25.04 -23.79
N ARG A 194 -32.40 -24.58 -22.98
CA ARG A 194 -33.75 -25.12 -22.88
C ARG A 194 -34.68 -23.95 -22.59
#